data_AF-A0A6G2DCS2-F1
#
_entry.id   AF-A0A6G2DCS2-F1
#
_cell.length_a   1.000
_cell.length_b   1.000
_cell.length_c   1.000
_cell.angle_alpha   90.00
_cell.angle_beta   90.00
_cell.angle_gamma   90.00
#
_symmetry.space_group_name_H-M   'P 1'
#
loop_
_entity.id
_entity.type
_entity.pdbx_description
1 polymer ?
#
loop_
_entity_poly.entity_id
_entity_poly.type
_entity_poly.pdbx_seq_one_letter_code
_entity_poly.pdbx_strand_id
1 'polypeptide(L)'
;MNLGEFWYNKINKNRGRRLMKKVRFIFLALLFFLASPEGAMASDGTWQGKQYLKEDGSQAANEWVFDTHYQSWFYIKADANYAENEWLKQGDDYFYLKSGGYMAKSEWVEDKGAFYYLDQDGKMKRNAWVGTSYVGATGAKVIEDWVYDSQYDAWFYIKADGQHAEKEWLQIKGKDYYFKSGGYL
;
A
#
# COMPACT_ATOMS: atom_id res chain seq x y z
N MET A 1 8.43 69.70 -28.50
CA MET A 1 9.07 69.72 -29.84
C MET A 1 10.15 68.66 -29.86
N ASN A 2 10.46 67.95 -30.93
CA ASN A 2 9.82 67.61 -32.21
C ASN A 2 10.89 66.76 -32.94
N LEU A 3 10.49 66.14 -34.05
CA LEU A 3 11.29 65.58 -35.12
C LEU A 3 11.80 64.19 -34.75
N GLY A 4 10.97 63.18 -34.91
CA GLY A 4 10.36 62.90 -36.19
C GLY A 4 10.71 61.44 -36.40
N GLU A 5 9.71 60.61 -36.64
CA GLU A 5 9.51 60.27 -38.03
C GLU A 5 10.86 59.88 -38.65
N PHE A 6 11.14 58.60 -38.70
CA PHE A 6 10.80 58.03 -39.97
C PHE A 6 10.58 56.53 -39.82
N TRP A 7 9.29 56.21 -39.81
CA TRP A 7 8.75 55.05 -40.48
C TRP A 7 9.02 53.66 -39.85
N TYR A 8 8.03 53.05 -39.19
CA TYR A 8 6.73 52.64 -39.74
C TYR A 8 6.88 51.50 -40.75
N ASN A 9 6.61 50.28 -40.26
CA ASN A 9 5.70 49.28 -40.86
C ASN A 9 6.19 47.85 -40.55
N LYS A 10 5.33 46.87 -40.29
CA LYS A 10 3.87 46.82 -40.41
C LYS A 10 3.35 45.62 -39.61
N ILE A 11 2.24 45.88 -38.97
CA ILE A 11 1.18 44.91 -38.71
C ILE A 11 0.75 44.23 -40.02
N ASN A 12 0.24 42.99 -39.94
CA ASN A 12 -0.61 42.29 -40.91
C ASN A 12 0.05 41.68 -42.17
N LYS A 13 0.06 40.34 -42.26
CA LYS A 13 -1.06 39.60 -42.89
C LYS A 13 -0.88 38.08 -42.80
N ASN A 14 -1.94 37.42 -42.36
CA ASN A 14 -2.22 36.00 -42.58
C ASN A 14 -1.83 35.50 -43.99
N ARG A 15 -1.01 34.45 -44.05
CA ARG A 15 -1.10 33.30 -44.97
C ARG A 15 -0.43 32.13 -44.25
N GLY A 16 -0.97 30.93 -44.09
CA GLY A 16 -2.22 30.33 -44.53
C GLY A 16 -2.36 29.01 -43.75
N ARG A 17 -3.60 28.52 -43.67
CA ARG A 17 -4.00 27.26 -43.06
C ARG A 17 -3.08 26.09 -43.45
N ARG A 18 -2.67 25.27 -42.48
CA ARG A 18 -2.98 23.83 -42.54
C ARG A 18 -3.07 23.20 -41.15
N LEU A 19 -4.28 22.72 -40.90
CA LEU A 19 -4.77 21.84 -39.85
C LEU A 19 -3.76 20.75 -39.45
N MET A 20 -3.48 20.57 -38.16
CA MET A 20 -3.40 19.23 -37.54
C MET A 20 -3.53 19.30 -36.00
N LYS A 21 -4.73 18.92 -35.54
CA LYS A 21 -5.09 18.13 -34.36
C LYS A 21 -4.36 18.39 -33.01
N LYS A 22 -5.13 19.07 -32.13
CA LYS A 22 -5.35 18.81 -30.69
C LYS A 22 -4.44 17.75 -30.01
N VAL A 23 -3.67 18.17 -28.97
CA VAL A 23 -3.89 17.87 -27.52
C VAL A 23 -3.17 16.59 -27.06
N ARG A 24 -2.43 16.46 -25.93
CA ARG A 24 -2.02 17.33 -24.81
C ARG A 24 -0.94 16.58 -23.96
N PHE A 25 -0.04 17.37 -23.39
CA PHE A 25 0.63 17.27 -22.07
C PHE A 25 1.28 15.97 -21.56
N ILE A 26 2.62 15.94 -21.68
CA ILE A 26 3.65 15.79 -20.63
C ILE A 26 3.16 15.22 -19.29
N PHE A 27 3.68 14.05 -18.90
CA PHE A 27 3.89 13.70 -17.50
C PHE A 27 5.38 13.65 -17.20
N LEU A 28 5.78 14.51 -16.27
CA LEU A 28 7.06 14.50 -15.58
C LEU A 28 6.81 13.80 -14.25
N ALA A 29 7.48 12.69 -13.98
CA ALA A 29 7.71 12.22 -12.61
C ALA A 29 9.02 11.44 -12.55
N LEU A 30 9.78 11.77 -11.52
CA LEU A 30 11.21 11.61 -11.31
C LEU A 30 11.57 10.19 -10.82
N LEU A 31 12.78 9.72 -11.15
CA LEU A 31 13.42 8.49 -10.69
C LEU A 31 13.37 8.27 -9.17
N PHE A 32 13.04 7.05 -8.72
CA PHE A 32 13.70 6.37 -7.59
C PHE A 32 13.65 4.85 -7.81
N PHE A 33 14.83 4.22 -7.82
CA PHE A 33 15.04 2.79 -7.96
C PHE A 33 15.41 2.24 -6.59
N LEU A 34 14.59 1.34 -6.00
CA LEU A 34 14.94 0.35 -4.97
C LEU A 34 13.68 -0.48 -4.60
N ALA A 35 13.53 -1.63 -5.28
CA ALA A 35 12.74 -2.81 -4.87
C ALA A 35 11.29 -2.61 -4.36
N SER A 36 10.47 -1.87 -5.11
CA SER A 36 8.99 -1.92 -5.09
C SER A 36 8.52 -3.02 -6.08
N PRO A 37 7.34 -3.66 -5.93
CA PRO A 37 6.81 -4.70 -6.84
C PRO A 37 6.57 -4.27 -8.31
N GLU A 38 7.10 -3.12 -8.74
CA GLU A 38 7.09 -2.56 -10.10
C GLU A 38 7.91 -3.35 -11.15
N GLY A 39 8.25 -4.61 -10.87
CA GLY A 39 8.70 -5.56 -11.89
C GLY A 39 7.55 -6.33 -12.54
N ALA A 40 6.36 -6.32 -11.95
CA ALA A 40 5.22 -7.02 -12.54
C ALA A 40 4.52 -6.11 -13.56
N MET A 41 4.62 -6.52 -14.82
CA MET A 41 3.89 -5.95 -15.94
C MET A 41 2.40 -5.94 -15.59
N ALA A 42 1.72 -4.81 -15.80
CA ALA A 42 0.27 -4.80 -15.87
C ALA A 42 -0.11 -5.71 -17.05
N SER A 43 -0.45 -6.96 -16.79
CA SER A 43 -0.85 -7.89 -17.82
C SER A 43 -2.36 -7.85 -17.95
N ASP A 44 -2.87 -7.57 -19.14
CA ASP A 44 -4.26 -7.85 -19.51
C ASP A 44 -4.41 -9.33 -19.90
N GLY A 45 -3.77 -10.22 -19.14
CA GLY A 45 -3.86 -11.67 -19.30
C GLY A 45 -5.26 -12.19 -18.95
N THR A 46 -5.47 -13.50 -19.12
CA THR A 46 -6.77 -14.12 -18.89
C THR A 46 -6.69 -15.26 -17.89
N TRP A 47 -7.72 -15.37 -17.05
CA TRP A 47 -7.87 -16.45 -16.09
C TRP A 47 -8.46 -17.71 -16.74
N GLN A 48 -7.83 -18.86 -16.47
CA GLN A 48 -8.35 -20.18 -16.80
C GLN A 48 -8.51 -20.97 -15.50
N GLY A 49 -9.67 -20.83 -14.87
CA GLY A 49 -9.86 -21.34 -13.50
C GLY A 49 -8.94 -20.61 -12.53
N LYS A 50 -7.99 -21.34 -11.91
CA LYS A 50 -7.01 -20.77 -10.97
C LYS A 50 -5.71 -20.32 -11.62
N GLN A 51 -5.54 -20.60 -12.92
CA GLN A 51 -4.30 -20.31 -13.64
C GLN A 51 -4.41 -19.00 -14.39
N TYR A 52 -3.27 -18.33 -14.56
CA TYR A 52 -3.19 -17.05 -15.26
C TYR A 52 -2.33 -17.18 -16.52
N LEU A 53 -2.92 -16.87 -17.67
CA LEU A 53 -2.23 -16.82 -18.96
C LEU A 53 -1.91 -15.37 -19.29
N LYS A 54 -0.62 -15.06 -19.46
CA LYS A 54 -0.15 -13.71 -19.80
C LYS A 54 -0.47 -13.39 -21.26
N GLU A 55 -0.37 -12.10 -21.62
CA GLU A 55 -0.69 -11.61 -22.96
C GLU A 55 0.17 -12.26 -24.06
N ASP A 56 1.42 -12.59 -23.75
CA ASP A 56 2.34 -13.29 -24.65
C ASP A 56 2.02 -14.80 -24.82
N GLY A 57 0.94 -15.28 -24.19
CA GLY A 57 0.52 -16.68 -24.20
C GLY A 57 1.34 -17.57 -23.27
N SER A 58 2.28 -17.03 -22.48
CA SER A 58 3.00 -17.79 -21.47
C SER A 58 2.19 -17.90 -20.18
N GLN A 59 2.35 -19.03 -19.48
CA GLN A 59 1.68 -19.28 -18.20
C GLN A 59 2.48 -18.64 -17.07
N ALA A 60 1.80 -17.90 -16.19
CA ALA A 60 2.44 -17.34 -15.01
C ALA A 60 2.78 -18.43 -13.98
N ALA A 61 3.94 -18.32 -13.33
CA ALA A 61 4.34 -19.20 -12.24
C ALA A 61 5.42 -18.56 -11.36
N ASN A 62 5.30 -18.70 -10.04
CA ASN A 62 6.17 -18.07 -9.04
C ASN A 62 6.29 -16.55 -9.16
N GLU A 63 5.24 -15.86 -9.60
CA GLU A 63 5.26 -14.43 -9.89
C GLU A 63 3.99 -13.73 -9.41
N TRP A 64 4.12 -12.45 -9.12
CA TRP A 64 2.99 -11.56 -8.89
C TRP A 64 2.42 -11.11 -10.23
N VAL A 65 1.09 -11.09 -10.33
CA VAL A 65 0.36 -10.54 -11.47
C VAL A 65 -0.62 -9.49 -10.96
N PHE A 66 -0.67 -8.34 -11.62
CA PHE A 66 -1.70 -7.33 -11.36
C PHE A 66 -2.80 -7.47 -12.40
N ASP A 67 -4.01 -7.71 -11.94
CA ASP A 67 -5.18 -7.78 -12.80
C ASP A 67 -5.89 -6.42 -12.80
N THR A 68 -5.96 -5.79 -13.98
CA THR A 68 -6.53 -4.46 -14.17
C THR A 68 -8.06 -4.44 -14.03
N HIS A 69 -8.74 -5.55 -14.33
CA HIS A 69 -10.19 -5.68 -14.16
C HIS A 69 -10.56 -5.76 -12.67
N TYR A 70 -9.82 -6.56 -11.92
CA TYR A 70 -10.03 -6.72 -10.47
C TYR A 70 -9.34 -5.63 -9.63
N GLN A 71 -8.44 -4.84 -10.23
CA GLN A 71 -7.63 -3.82 -9.57
C GLN A 71 -6.91 -4.38 -8.33
N SER A 72 -6.36 -5.59 -8.46
CA SER A 72 -5.73 -6.30 -7.35
C SER A 72 -4.53 -7.11 -7.81
N TRP A 73 -3.66 -7.39 -6.84
CA TRP A 73 -2.51 -8.26 -7.00
C TRP A 73 -2.89 -9.69 -6.65
N PHE A 74 -2.36 -10.64 -7.43
CA PHE A 74 -2.48 -12.08 -7.21
C PHE A 74 -1.08 -12.67 -7.27
N TYR A 75 -0.80 -13.66 -6.43
CA TYR A 75 0.45 -14.41 -6.52
C TYR A 75 0.20 -15.77 -7.15
N ILE A 76 0.88 -16.05 -8.26
CA ILE A 76 0.79 -17.34 -8.94
C ILE A 76 1.92 -18.23 -8.43
N LYS A 77 1.56 -19.38 -7.86
CA LYS A 77 2.51 -20.32 -7.24
C LYS A 77 3.24 -21.16 -8.30
N ALA A 78 4.16 -22.02 -7.85
CA ALA A 78 4.93 -22.92 -8.72
C ALA A 78 4.06 -23.92 -9.49
N ASP A 79 2.92 -24.32 -8.93
CA ASP A 79 1.92 -25.19 -9.59
C ASP A 79 0.99 -24.41 -10.56
N ALA A 80 1.32 -23.14 -10.78
CA ALA A 80 0.63 -22.18 -11.63
C ALA A 80 -0.80 -21.84 -11.20
N ASN A 81 -1.23 -22.23 -10.01
CA ASN A 81 -2.47 -21.75 -9.41
C ASN A 81 -2.19 -20.48 -8.59
N TYR A 82 -3.16 -19.56 -8.54
CA TYR A 82 -3.07 -18.46 -7.59
C TYR A 82 -3.10 -18.99 -6.14
N ALA A 83 -2.36 -18.30 -5.26
CA ALA A 83 -2.44 -18.50 -3.83
C ALA A 83 -3.74 -17.91 -3.29
N GLU A 84 -4.39 -18.59 -2.33
CA GLU A 84 -5.62 -18.10 -1.68
C GLU A 84 -5.76 -18.65 -0.27
N ASN A 85 -6.34 -17.83 0.62
CA ASN A 85 -6.48 -18.10 2.06
C ASN A 85 -5.17 -18.57 2.70
N GLU A 86 -4.06 -17.95 2.31
CA GLU A 86 -2.73 -18.35 2.75
C GLU A 86 -1.76 -17.18 2.87
N TRP A 87 -0.79 -17.34 3.75
CA TRP A 87 0.36 -16.45 3.89
C TRP A 87 1.42 -16.79 2.86
N LEU A 88 1.93 -15.77 2.20
CA LEU A 88 3.09 -15.84 1.34
C LEU A 88 4.26 -15.11 2.00
N LYS A 89 5.40 -15.78 2.13
CA LYS A 89 6.64 -15.16 2.58
C LYS A 89 7.57 -14.90 1.39
N GLN A 90 8.06 -13.68 1.25
CA GLN A 90 9.05 -13.30 0.25
C GLN A 90 10.15 -12.46 0.90
N GLY A 91 11.35 -13.04 1.01
CA GLY A 91 12.41 -12.46 1.83
C GLY A 91 11.97 -12.34 3.29
N ASP A 92 12.03 -11.12 3.82
CA ASP A 92 11.60 -10.80 5.18
C ASP A 92 10.13 -10.37 5.29
N ASP A 93 9.47 -10.17 4.14
CA ASP A 93 8.09 -9.67 4.07
C ASP A 93 7.09 -10.83 4.03
N TYR A 94 5.91 -10.55 4.58
CA TYR A 94 4.76 -11.46 4.58
C TYR A 94 3.58 -10.77 3.92
N PHE A 95 2.86 -11.51 3.08
CA PHE A 95 1.66 -11.07 2.37
C PHE A 95 0.55 -12.07 2.67
N TYR A 96 -0.70 -11.62 2.61
CA TYR A 96 -1.85 -12.51 2.74
C TYR A 96 -2.69 -12.47 1.47
N LEU A 97 -2.96 -13.63 0.90
CA LEU A 97 -3.85 -13.78 -0.24
C LEU A 97 -5.20 -14.24 0.30
N LYS A 98 -6.22 -13.41 0.15
CA LYS A 98 -7.58 -13.69 0.63
C LYS A 98 -8.28 -14.72 -0.28
N SER A 99 -9.51 -15.08 0.09
CA SER A 99 -10.38 -15.91 -0.75
C SER A 99 -10.48 -15.34 -2.16
N GLY A 100 -10.33 -16.19 -3.19
CA GLY A 100 -10.30 -15.77 -4.59
C GLY A 100 -8.96 -15.19 -5.03
N GLY A 101 -7.93 -15.19 -4.18
CA GLY A 101 -6.56 -14.84 -4.51
C GLY A 101 -6.17 -13.37 -4.42
N TYR A 102 -7.09 -12.50 -4.03
CA TYR A 102 -6.83 -11.07 -3.86
C TYR A 102 -5.81 -10.82 -2.75
N MET A 103 -4.75 -10.09 -3.05
CA MET A 103 -3.81 -9.62 -2.04
C MET A 103 -4.51 -8.67 -1.06
N ALA A 104 -4.37 -8.93 0.24
CA ALA A 104 -4.80 -8.00 1.26
C ALA A 104 -3.90 -6.75 1.25
N LYS A 105 -4.52 -5.57 1.30
CA LYS A 105 -3.83 -4.27 1.23
C LYS A 105 -4.58 -3.20 2.00
N SER A 106 -3.85 -2.45 2.83
CA SER A 106 -4.39 -1.41 3.70
C SER A 106 -5.55 -1.87 4.58
N GLU A 107 -5.49 -3.12 5.06
CA GLU A 107 -6.60 -3.76 5.77
C GLU A 107 -6.14 -4.73 6.86
N TRP A 108 -7.06 -5.02 7.78
CA TRP A 108 -6.89 -6.08 8.76
C TRP A 108 -7.38 -7.42 8.18
N VAL A 109 -6.63 -8.48 8.45
CA VAL A 109 -6.99 -9.87 8.15
C VAL A 109 -7.05 -10.64 9.46
N GLU A 110 -8.08 -11.46 9.60
CA GLU A 110 -8.15 -12.48 10.65
C GLU A 110 -7.62 -13.81 10.10
N ASP A 111 -6.64 -14.40 10.79
CA ASP A 111 -6.20 -15.76 10.53
C ASP A 111 -6.07 -16.50 11.87
N LYS A 112 -6.81 -17.61 11.98
CA LYS A 112 -6.83 -18.50 13.17
C LYS A 112 -7.08 -17.75 14.49
N GLY A 113 -7.99 -16.77 14.47
CA GLY A 113 -8.39 -15.99 15.66
C GLY A 113 -7.42 -14.88 16.06
N ALA A 114 -6.36 -14.64 15.28
CA ALA A 114 -5.49 -13.49 15.45
C ALA A 114 -5.68 -12.50 14.29
N PHE A 115 -5.53 -11.21 14.58
CA PHE A 115 -5.64 -10.14 13.57
C PHE A 115 -4.27 -9.63 13.15
N TYR A 116 -4.09 -9.39 11.86
CA TYR A 116 -2.86 -8.91 11.25
C TYR A 116 -3.18 -7.74 10.32
N TYR A 117 -2.28 -6.76 10.21
CA TYR A 117 -2.50 -5.62 9.31
C TYR A 117 -1.52 -5.65 8.15
N LEU A 118 -2.06 -5.55 6.93
CA LEU A 118 -1.30 -5.45 5.69
C LEU A 118 -1.31 -3.99 5.26
N ASP A 119 -0.13 -3.43 4.99
CA ASP A 119 0.01 -2.02 4.59
C ASP A 119 -0.39 -1.77 3.13
N GLN A 120 -0.11 -0.56 2.64
CA GLN A 120 -0.43 -0.15 1.28
C GLN A 120 0.31 -0.95 0.20
N ASP A 121 1.40 -1.61 0.54
CA ASP A 121 2.14 -2.48 -0.39
C ASP A 121 1.78 -3.96 -0.20
N GLY A 122 0.80 -4.25 0.68
CA GLY A 122 0.36 -5.59 1.03
C GLY A 122 1.26 -6.30 2.03
N LYS A 123 2.26 -5.60 2.59
CA LYS A 123 3.23 -6.17 3.53
C LYS A 123 2.65 -6.16 4.94
N MET A 124 2.83 -7.25 5.66
CA MET A 124 2.40 -7.37 7.05
C MET A 124 3.24 -6.47 7.95
N LYS A 125 2.56 -5.59 8.70
CA LYS A 125 3.21 -4.77 9.73
C LYS A 125 3.62 -5.63 10.92
N ARG A 126 4.77 -5.31 11.52
CA ARG A 126 5.30 -5.92 12.75
C ARG A 126 5.94 -4.85 13.61
N ASN A 127 5.86 -5.01 14.94
CA ASN A 127 6.38 -4.06 15.92
C ASN A 127 5.99 -2.61 15.60
N ALA A 128 4.71 -2.38 15.32
CA ALA A 128 4.26 -1.11 14.76
C ALA A 128 2.85 -0.74 15.21
N TRP A 129 2.61 0.57 15.29
CA TRP A 129 1.28 1.14 15.45
C TRP A 129 0.48 1.06 14.15
N VAL A 130 -0.82 0.79 14.31
CA VAL A 130 -1.84 0.82 13.26
C VAL A 130 -3.05 1.55 13.83
N GLY A 131 -3.12 2.86 13.60
CA GLY A 131 -4.09 3.71 14.30
C GLY A 131 -3.82 3.71 15.80
N THR A 132 -4.83 3.36 16.60
CA THR A 132 -4.73 3.21 18.06
C THR A 132 -4.38 1.79 18.51
N SER A 133 -4.16 0.87 17.57
CA SER A 133 -3.78 -0.52 17.84
C SER A 133 -2.28 -0.74 17.63
N TYR A 134 -1.75 -1.81 18.21
CA TYR A 134 -0.36 -2.22 18.02
C TYR A 134 -0.28 -3.66 17.50
N VAL A 135 0.63 -3.92 16.57
CA VAL A 135 0.99 -5.28 16.12
C VAL A 135 2.38 -5.64 16.62
N GLY A 136 2.50 -6.82 17.23
CA GLY A 136 3.74 -7.28 17.86
C GLY A 136 4.78 -7.81 16.85
N ALA A 137 5.82 -8.47 17.37
CA ALA A 137 6.92 -9.01 16.56
C ALA A 137 6.46 -10.10 15.57
N THR A 138 5.40 -10.83 15.91
CA THR A 138 4.77 -11.84 15.04
C THR A 138 3.81 -11.23 14.02
N GLY A 139 3.51 -9.92 14.12
CA GLY A 139 2.49 -9.23 13.33
C GLY A 139 1.07 -9.35 13.87
N ALA A 140 0.85 -10.20 14.88
CA ALA A 140 -0.45 -10.31 15.52
C ALA A 140 -0.78 -9.03 16.31
N LYS A 141 -2.04 -8.60 16.23
CA LYS A 141 -2.61 -7.51 17.03
C LYS A 141 -2.47 -7.84 18.51
N VAL A 142 -1.87 -6.93 19.27
CA VAL A 142 -1.77 -7.03 20.73
C VAL A 142 -3.14 -6.72 21.34
N ILE A 143 -3.54 -7.49 22.36
CA ILE A 143 -4.80 -7.34 23.09
C ILE A 143 -4.48 -7.55 24.58
N GLU A 144 -4.98 -6.66 25.45
CA GLU A 144 -4.79 -6.73 26.91
C GLU A 144 -3.35 -6.94 27.38
N ASP A 145 -2.39 -6.22 26.77
CA ASP A 145 -0.98 -6.37 27.13
C ASP A 145 -0.20 -5.06 27.06
N TRP A 146 0.95 -5.07 27.72
CA TRP A 146 1.91 -3.99 27.74
C TRP A 146 2.76 -3.98 26.47
N VAL A 147 2.98 -2.79 25.93
CA VAL A 147 3.88 -2.55 24.80
C VAL A 147 4.90 -1.51 25.21
N TYR A 148 6.19 -1.86 25.14
CA TYR A 148 7.25 -0.87 25.17
C TYR A 148 7.65 -0.54 23.74
N ASP A 149 7.59 0.74 23.39
CA ASP A 149 8.02 1.20 22.09
C ASP A 149 9.25 2.09 22.24
N SER A 150 10.40 1.56 21.80
CA SER A 150 11.68 2.26 21.86
C SER A 150 11.72 3.53 21.03
N GLN A 151 10.85 3.67 20.02
CA GLN A 151 10.75 4.91 19.24
C GLN A 151 10.24 6.07 20.09
N TYR A 152 9.36 5.77 21.06
CA TYR A 152 8.77 6.75 21.97
C TYR A 152 9.41 6.73 23.36
N ASP A 153 10.31 5.78 23.63
CA ASP A 153 10.92 5.50 24.93
C ASP A 153 9.87 5.44 26.05
N ALA A 154 8.78 4.73 25.79
CA ALA A 154 7.61 4.74 26.67
C ALA A 154 6.88 3.39 26.68
N TRP A 155 6.18 3.17 27.80
CA TRP A 155 5.22 2.07 27.95
C TRP A 155 3.83 2.53 27.58
N PHE A 156 3.12 1.65 26.87
CA PHE A 156 1.72 1.76 26.49
C PHE A 156 1.00 0.50 26.96
N TYR A 157 -0.31 0.59 27.11
CA TYR A 157 -1.14 -0.57 27.38
C TYR A 157 -2.24 -0.67 26.35
N ILE A 158 -2.34 -1.83 25.70
CA ILE A 158 -3.41 -2.13 24.76
C ILE A 158 -4.55 -2.81 25.51
N LYS A 159 -5.75 -2.26 25.41
CA LYS A 159 -6.95 -2.73 26.13
C LYS A 159 -7.60 -3.93 25.42
N ALA A 160 -8.70 -4.44 26.01
CA ALA A 160 -9.46 -5.58 25.47
C ALA A 160 -10.07 -5.34 24.09
N ASP A 161 -10.41 -4.09 23.77
CA ASP A 161 -10.89 -3.68 22.45
C ASP A 161 -9.76 -3.55 21.42
N GLY A 162 -8.51 -3.72 21.86
CA GLY A 162 -7.31 -3.61 21.05
C GLY A 162 -6.87 -2.19 20.75
N GLN A 163 -7.39 -1.19 21.46
CA GLN A 163 -6.91 0.20 21.40
C GLN A 163 -6.01 0.49 22.60
N HIS A 164 -5.06 1.41 22.43
CA HIS A 164 -4.26 1.89 23.56
C HIS A 164 -5.13 2.62 24.58
N ALA A 165 -4.74 2.54 25.84
CA ALA A 165 -5.30 3.37 26.90
C ALA A 165 -4.82 4.82 26.74
N GLU A 166 -5.71 5.81 26.84
CA GLU A 166 -5.35 7.23 26.73
C GLU A 166 -6.27 8.11 27.57
N LYS A 167 -5.67 9.04 28.32
CA LYS A 167 -6.36 10.01 29.20
C LYS A 167 -7.28 9.34 30.20
N GLU A 168 -6.85 8.23 30.77
CA GLU A 168 -7.65 7.40 31.66
C GLU A 168 -6.81 6.71 32.73
N TRP A 169 -7.48 6.34 33.83
CA TRP A 169 -6.94 5.45 34.85
C TRP A 169 -7.34 4.01 34.54
N LEU A 170 -6.40 3.08 34.60
CA LEU A 170 -6.66 1.65 34.55
C LEU A 170 -6.03 0.94 35.74
N GLN A 171 -6.75 -0.04 36.29
CA GLN A 171 -6.21 -0.97 37.25
C GLN A 171 -5.77 -2.26 36.54
N ILE A 172 -4.47 -2.53 36.51
CA ILE A 172 -3.88 -3.69 35.83
C ILE A 172 -3.14 -4.53 36.86
N LYS A 173 -3.62 -5.77 37.06
CA LYS A 173 -3.07 -6.71 38.06
C LYS A 173 -2.97 -6.09 39.47
N GLY A 174 -3.99 -5.33 39.88
CA GLY A 174 -4.09 -4.71 41.21
C GLY A 174 -3.26 -3.45 41.42
N LYS A 175 -2.69 -2.87 40.36
CA LYS A 175 -1.98 -1.58 40.40
C LYS A 175 -2.67 -0.57 39.50
N ASP A 176 -2.74 0.68 39.96
CA ASP A 176 -3.37 1.76 39.21
C ASP A 176 -2.34 2.50 38.37
N TYR A 177 -2.70 2.75 37.11
CA TYR A 177 -1.88 3.39 36.10
C TYR A 177 -2.69 4.49 35.42
N TYR A 178 -2.09 5.67 35.23
CA TYR A 178 -2.70 6.74 34.47
C TYR A 178 -1.98 6.91 33.14
N PHE A 179 -2.71 6.80 32.04
CA PHE A 179 -2.18 6.99 30.70
C PHE A 179 -2.46 8.41 30.23
N LYS A 180 -1.41 9.14 29.85
CA LYS A 180 -1.48 10.54 29.39
C LYS A 180 -2.04 10.61 27.96
N SER A 181 -2.17 11.85 27.45
CA SER A 181 -2.48 12.07 26.03
C SER A 181 -1.46 11.37 25.14
N GLY A 182 -1.93 10.70 24.09
CA GLY A 182 -1.11 9.84 23.22
C GLY A 182 -0.76 8.47 23.82
N GLY A 183 -1.31 8.12 24.99
CA GLY A 183 -1.22 6.78 25.57
C GLY A 183 0.04 6.45 26.37
N TYR A 184 0.90 7.44 26.60
CA TYR A 184 2.11 7.29 27.42
C TYR A 184 1.76 6.99 28.88
N LEU A 185 2.34 5.93 29.43
CA LEU A 185 2.38 5.73 30.89
C LEU A 185 3.23 6.82 31.59
#